data_AF-A0A3A4VZ39-F1
#
_entry.id   AF-A0A3A4VZ39-F1
#
_cell.length_a   1.000
_cell.length_b   1.000
_cell.length_c   1.000
_cell.angle_alpha   90.00
_cell.angle_beta   90.00
_cell.angle_gamma   90.00
#
_symmetry.space_group_name_H-M   'P 1'
#
loop_
_entity.id
_entity.type
_entity.pdbx_description
1 polymer ?
#
loop_
_entity_poly.entity_id
_entity_poly.type
_entity_poly.pdbx_seq_one_letter_code
_entity_poly.pdbx_strand_id
1 'polypeptide(L)'
;MQKKVSFVLSTILLAAILAGAFGWTVPAAAAETKWRYQSMWVPSITLWRGDKYFGDLMNVLAAGELEIKYFPGGTLVKTSNEIFDAVQKGSLQMATDWPSYWEGKNTAFSLITSTPVWLTPADYMLWFWQAGGLELSQELYGKFNMVFFPHSITGPESGQRSNKPIYKGDDYKGVKMRQCGRVQAQILKDLGGAAIFMPGAEIYLALSRGTIDAGEFSVPECDWSMGFHEVTKYWVLPGWHQPGPVSGVIINKKAYEELPDRVKFMFKEAAMATMMWSWTYFEYSAGEYTRKFKEAGTKYTILDKETIDKIHDLSYAYILEDSKKNPDFAKIAFSQAKYFKDIDEWRRIQAPFTWGRTPPKIDELYTKLEAIAKEHGVYNSVIELEKSVRNRMEKQEFWKPGVKYTQNPVAPK
;
A
#
# COMPACT_ATOMS: atom_id res chain seq x y z
N MET A 1 -61.14 -58.77 -37.54
CA MET A 1 -61.37 -57.60 -36.65
C MET A 1 -60.03 -56.89 -36.48
N GLN A 2 -59.73 -55.78 -37.18
CA GLN A 2 -59.92 -54.37 -36.74
C GLN A 2 -59.34 -54.12 -35.32
N LYS A 3 -58.44 -53.17 -34.99
CA LYS A 3 -57.88 -51.90 -35.54
C LYS A 3 -56.56 -51.60 -34.76
N LYS A 4 -55.46 -51.17 -35.41
CA LYS A 4 -54.86 -49.80 -35.50
C LYS A 4 -54.51 -49.03 -34.20
N VAL A 5 -53.20 -48.89 -33.95
CA VAL A 5 -52.36 -47.66 -33.75
C VAL A 5 -53.05 -46.34 -33.31
N SER A 6 -52.58 -45.69 -32.23
CA SER A 6 -51.80 -44.42 -32.26
C SER A 6 -51.52 -43.79 -30.89
N PHE A 7 -50.41 -43.04 -30.86
CA PHE A 7 -49.85 -42.18 -29.81
C PHE A 7 -50.62 -40.84 -29.70
N VAL A 8 -50.35 -40.08 -28.63
CA VAL A 8 -50.28 -38.58 -28.50
C VAL A 8 -51.07 -37.98 -27.31
N LEU A 9 -50.29 -37.34 -26.44
CA LEU A 9 -50.49 -36.19 -25.55
C LEU A 9 -51.90 -35.59 -25.38
N SER A 10 -52.29 -35.32 -24.13
CA SER A 10 -52.32 -33.95 -23.53
C SER A 10 -53.14 -33.91 -22.23
N THR A 11 -52.74 -33.00 -21.34
CA THR A 11 -53.56 -32.37 -20.26
C THR A 11 -53.97 -33.21 -19.06
N ILE A 12 -53.11 -33.23 -18.02
CA ILE A 12 -53.55 -32.96 -16.64
C ILE A 12 -52.55 -31.97 -16.03
N LEU A 13 -52.92 -30.69 -16.08
CA LEU A 13 -52.43 -29.65 -15.18
C LEU A 13 -53.30 -29.71 -13.92
N LEU A 14 -52.74 -29.25 -12.80
CA LEU A 14 -53.43 -28.81 -11.57
C LEU A 14 -53.55 -29.81 -10.40
N ALA A 15 -52.41 -30.18 -9.80
CA ALA A 15 -52.30 -30.37 -8.34
C ALA A 15 -50.83 -30.63 -7.93
N ALA A 16 -50.04 -29.57 -7.72
CA ALA A 16 -48.89 -29.52 -6.79
C ALA A 16 -48.05 -28.25 -7.03
N ILE A 17 -48.51 -27.09 -6.54
CA ILE A 17 -47.63 -25.95 -6.29
C ILE A 17 -47.70 -25.69 -4.79
N LEU A 18 -46.85 -26.37 -4.01
CA LEU A 18 -46.54 -25.99 -2.63
C LEU A 18 -45.23 -26.60 -2.09
N ALA A 19 -44.30 -27.03 -2.97
CA ALA A 19 -42.98 -27.53 -2.54
C ALA A 19 -41.89 -26.97 -3.46
N GLY A 20 -41.44 -25.75 -3.16
CA GLY A 20 -40.42 -25.09 -3.98
C GLY A 20 -39.91 -23.78 -3.39
N ALA A 21 -39.81 -23.70 -2.06
CA ALA A 21 -39.14 -22.59 -1.37
C ALA A 21 -38.22 -23.15 -0.28
N PHE A 22 -37.38 -24.13 -0.62
CA PHE A 22 -36.14 -24.33 0.13
C PHE A 22 -35.15 -23.27 -0.35
N GLY A 23 -35.29 -22.07 0.20
CA GLY A 23 -34.18 -21.14 0.23
C GLY A 23 -33.01 -21.85 0.91
N TRP A 24 -31.88 -21.96 0.21
CA TRP A 24 -30.61 -22.30 0.85
C TRP A 24 -30.22 -21.15 1.79
N THR A 25 -30.83 -21.10 2.97
CA THR A 25 -30.23 -20.42 4.11
C THR A 25 -29.11 -21.33 4.60
N VAL A 26 -27.89 -21.11 4.09
CA VAL A 26 -26.69 -21.63 4.77
C VAL A 26 -26.72 -21.00 6.16
N PRO A 27 -26.84 -21.77 7.25
CA PRO A 27 -26.77 -21.19 8.57
C PRO A 27 -25.42 -20.47 8.67
N ALA A 28 -25.44 -19.20 9.09
CA ALA A 28 -24.21 -18.50 9.43
C ALA A 28 -23.59 -19.24 10.64
N ALA A 29 -22.76 -20.24 10.36
CA ALA A 29 -21.95 -20.89 11.37
C ALA A 29 -21.12 -19.79 12.05
N ALA A 30 -21.14 -19.74 13.38
CA ALA A 30 -20.26 -18.86 14.11
C ALA A 30 -18.82 -19.21 13.70
N ALA A 31 -18.03 -18.19 13.37
CA ALA A 31 -16.69 -18.44 12.88
C ALA A 31 -15.87 -19.26 13.88
N GLU A 32 -15.18 -20.30 13.38
CA GLU A 32 -14.43 -21.24 14.23
C GLU A 32 -13.29 -20.52 14.96
N THR A 33 -12.66 -19.55 14.30
CA THR A 33 -11.57 -18.74 14.86
C THR A 33 -11.88 -17.25 14.76
N LYS A 34 -11.66 -16.49 15.84
CA LYS A 34 -11.87 -15.03 15.87
C LYS A 34 -10.59 -14.29 16.26
N TRP A 35 -10.09 -13.46 15.36
CA TRP A 35 -8.87 -12.69 15.55
C TRP A 35 -9.13 -11.20 15.64
N ARG A 36 -8.28 -10.50 16.39
CA ARG A 36 -8.24 -9.05 16.43
C ARG A 36 -7.09 -8.56 15.57
N TYR A 37 -7.39 -7.64 14.66
CA TYR A 37 -6.44 -7.00 13.77
C TYR A 37 -6.42 -5.50 14.03
N GLN A 38 -5.29 -4.96 14.47
CA GLN A 38 -5.15 -3.51 14.67
C GLN A 38 -4.20 -2.89 13.64
N SER A 39 -4.68 -1.85 12.96
CA SER A 39 -3.80 -0.95 12.21
C SER A 39 -2.91 -0.15 13.16
N MET A 40 -1.68 0.17 12.75
CA MET A 40 -0.85 1.12 13.48
C MET A 40 -1.17 2.58 13.15
N TRP A 41 -1.94 2.81 12.08
CA TRP A 41 -2.28 4.13 11.58
C TRP A 41 -3.57 4.64 12.23
N VAL A 42 -3.50 5.85 12.77
CA VAL A 42 -4.70 6.58 13.21
C VAL A 42 -5.51 7.04 11.99
N PRO A 43 -6.82 7.33 12.11
CA PRO A 43 -7.68 7.64 10.96
C PRO A 43 -7.21 8.79 10.06
N SER A 44 -6.44 9.76 10.56
CA SER A 44 -5.87 10.86 9.77
C SER A 44 -4.75 10.42 8.82
N ILE A 45 -4.11 9.28 9.08
CA ILE A 45 -3.04 8.69 8.27
C ILE A 45 -3.67 7.65 7.34
N THR A 46 -3.93 8.01 6.09
CA THR A 46 -4.77 7.21 5.17
C THR A 46 -4.20 5.84 4.78
N LEU A 47 -2.99 5.50 5.21
CA LEU A 47 -2.38 4.17 5.03
C LEU A 47 -3.21 3.04 5.66
N TRP A 48 -4.07 3.33 6.65
CA TRP A 48 -5.01 2.36 7.22
C TRP A 48 -5.92 1.70 6.18
N ARG A 49 -6.10 2.32 5.01
CA ARG A 49 -6.89 1.77 3.91
C ARG A 49 -6.37 0.40 3.49
N GLY A 50 -5.06 0.24 3.27
CA GLY A 50 -4.48 -1.05 2.91
C GLY A 50 -4.78 -2.12 3.97
N ASP A 51 -4.68 -1.73 5.25
CA ASP A 51 -4.95 -2.62 6.38
C ASP A 51 -6.39 -3.08 6.40
N LYS A 52 -7.33 -2.13 6.33
CA LYS A 52 -8.75 -2.44 6.35
C LYS A 52 -9.17 -3.30 5.15
N TYR A 53 -8.65 -3.00 3.96
CA TYR A 53 -8.92 -3.79 2.77
C TYR A 53 -8.45 -5.23 2.95
N PHE A 54 -7.23 -5.44 3.46
CA PHE A 54 -6.70 -6.78 3.73
C PHE A 54 -7.59 -7.56 4.71
N GLY A 55 -7.96 -6.95 5.84
CA GLY A 55 -8.81 -7.60 6.85
C GLY A 55 -10.20 -7.96 6.32
N ASP A 56 -10.83 -7.06 5.56
CA ASP A 56 -12.13 -7.30 4.94
C ASP A 56 -12.06 -8.38 3.85
N LEU A 57 -11.01 -8.38 3.02
CA LEU A 57 -10.79 -9.39 1.99
C LEU A 57 -10.58 -10.78 2.61
N MET A 58 -9.79 -10.87 3.67
CA MET A 58 -9.59 -12.12 4.42
C MET A 58 -10.91 -12.66 4.98
N ASN A 59 -11.78 -11.82 5.53
CA ASN A 59 -13.11 -12.24 5.99
C ASN A 59 -13.95 -12.83 4.85
N VAL A 60 -13.86 -12.28 3.64
CA VAL A 60 -14.57 -12.79 2.47
C VAL A 60 -13.97 -14.13 2.00
N LEU A 61 -12.64 -14.23 1.94
CA LEU A 61 -11.95 -15.45 1.49
C LEU A 61 -12.13 -16.60 2.47
N ALA A 62 -11.98 -16.34 3.77
CA ALA A 62 -12.07 -17.35 4.82
C ALA A 62 -13.48 -17.92 4.98
N ALA A 63 -14.51 -17.22 4.49
CA ALA A 63 -15.89 -17.71 4.40
C ALA A 63 -16.42 -18.33 5.72
N GLY A 64 -16.04 -17.76 6.86
CA GLY A 64 -16.43 -18.22 8.19
C GLY A 64 -15.40 -19.09 8.92
N GLU A 65 -14.34 -19.59 8.28
CA GLU A 65 -13.27 -20.33 8.99
C GLU A 65 -12.45 -19.41 9.92
N LEU A 66 -12.29 -18.14 9.52
CA LEU A 66 -11.64 -17.10 10.30
C LEU A 66 -12.45 -15.80 10.21
N GLU A 67 -12.78 -15.22 11.36
CA GLU A 67 -13.34 -13.88 11.49
C GLU A 67 -12.27 -12.92 12.03
N ILE A 68 -11.92 -11.93 11.23
CA ILE A 68 -11.00 -10.85 11.59
C ILE A 68 -11.81 -9.61 11.97
N LYS A 69 -11.70 -9.21 13.23
CA LYS A 69 -12.22 -7.93 13.71
C LYS A 69 -11.14 -6.85 13.62
N TYR A 70 -11.35 -5.90 12.71
CA TYR A 70 -10.45 -4.76 12.48
C TYR A 70 -10.63 -3.65 13.53
N PHE A 71 -9.53 -3.04 13.95
CA PHE A 71 -9.45 -1.92 14.88
C PHE A 71 -8.53 -0.82 14.32
N PRO A 72 -8.96 0.46 14.34
CA PRO A 72 -8.08 1.59 14.00
C PRO A 72 -6.89 1.73 14.96
N GLY A 73 -5.84 2.42 14.53
CA GLY A 73 -4.69 2.73 15.37
C GLY A 73 -5.05 3.46 16.66
N GLY A 74 -4.38 3.09 17.75
CA GLY A 74 -4.61 3.62 19.09
C GLY A 74 -5.80 3.01 19.84
N THR A 75 -6.50 2.03 19.26
CA THR A 75 -7.69 1.45 19.89
C THR A 75 -7.35 0.47 21.00
N LEU A 76 -6.69 -0.66 20.68
CA LEU A 76 -6.33 -1.70 21.67
C LEU A 76 -4.95 -1.41 22.25
N VAL A 77 -3.93 -1.35 21.38
CA VAL A 77 -2.58 -0.89 21.73
C VAL A 77 -2.52 0.61 21.47
N LYS A 78 -2.14 1.40 22.49
CA LYS A 78 -2.25 2.87 22.43
C LYS A 78 -1.15 3.52 21.61
N THR A 79 0.06 2.96 21.64
CA THR A 79 1.20 3.50 20.90
C THR A 79 1.59 2.56 19.77
N SER A 80 1.94 3.11 18.60
CA SER A 80 2.36 2.30 17.45
C SER A 80 3.61 1.48 17.72
N ASN A 81 4.50 1.94 18.60
CA ASN A 81 5.76 1.27 18.92
C ASN A 81 5.58 -0.01 19.74
N GLU A 82 4.45 -0.17 20.44
CA GLU A 82 4.14 -1.35 21.24
C GLU A 82 3.47 -2.47 20.42
N ILE A 83 3.04 -2.18 19.18
CA ILE A 83 2.28 -3.14 18.35
C ILE A 83 3.09 -4.39 18.05
N PHE A 84 4.38 -4.24 17.71
CA PHE A 84 5.27 -5.38 17.44
C PHE A 84 5.33 -6.33 18.63
N ASP A 85 5.54 -5.79 19.83
CA ASP A 85 5.67 -6.59 21.05
C ASP A 85 4.33 -7.23 21.43
N ALA A 86 3.20 -6.57 21.17
CA ALA A 86 1.86 -7.12 21.41
C ALA A 86 1.58 -8.35 20.53
N VAL A 87 1.94 -8.29 19.24
CA VAL A 87 1.80 -9.42 18.32
C VAL A 87 2.79 -10.54 18.64
N GLN A 88 4.06 -10.19 18.89
CA GLN A 88 5.08 -11.16 19.29
C GLN A 88 4.66 -11.98 20.52
N LYS A 89 4.10 -11.32 21.54
CA LYS A 89 3.61 -11.97 22.78
C LYS A 89 2.26 -12.67 22.62
N GLY A 90 1.56 -12.46 21.50
CA GLY A 90 0.24 -13.04 21.22
C GLY A 90 -0.91 -12.38 21.96
N SER A 91 -0.70 -11.22 22.60
CA SER A 91 -1.81 -10.45 23.19
C SER A 91 -2.70 -9.83 22.11
N LEU A 92 -2.17 -9.67 20.90
CA LEU A 92 -2.88 -9.38 19.67
C LEU A 92 -2.50 -10.44 18.62
N GLN A 93 -3.48 -10.99 17.89
CA GLN A 93 -3.19 -12.05 16.90
C GLN A 93 -2.46 -11.49 15.68
N MET A 94 -2.84 -10.29 15.24
CA MET A 94 -2.25 -9.67 14.06
C MET A 94 -2.32 -8.14 14.12
N ALA A 95 -1.37 -7.48 13.47
CA ALA A 95 -1.35 -6.03 13.35
C ALA A 95 -0.63 -5.59 12.08
N THR A 96 -0.89 -4.34 11.69
CA THR A 96 -0.16 -3.73 10.59
C THR A 96 1.26 -3.46 11.02
N ASP A 97 2.14 -3.58 10.05
CA ASP A 97 3.56 -3.43 10.19
C ASP A 97 4.10 -2.37 9.25
N TRP A 98 5.05 -1.60 9.77
CA TRP A 98 5.94 -0.77 9.00
C TRP A 98 7.38 -1.17 9.36
N PRO A 99 8.00 -2.06 8.59
CA PRO A 99 9.22 -2.74 9.03
C PRO A 99 10.33 -1.79 9.51
N SER A 100 10.52 -0.64 8.87
CA SER A 100 11.51 0.39 9.26
C SER A 100 11.38 0.90 10.70
N TYR A 101 10.23 0.77 11.36
CA TYR A 101 10.10 1.10 12.80
C TYR A 101 10.84 0.11 13.71
N TRP A 102 11.23 -1.05 13.19
CA TRP A 102 11.90 -2.13 13.93
C TRP A 102 13.38 -2.23 13.61
N GLU A 103 13.96 -1.26 12.89
CA GLU A 103 15.40 -1.22 12.57
C GLU A 103 16.30 -1.26 13.82
N GLY A 104 15.80 -0.79 14.96
CA GLY A 104 16.47 -0.91 16.25
C GLY A 104 16.55 -2.35 16.80
N LYS A 105 15.67 -3.26 16.34
CA LYS A 105 15.70 -4.70 16.66
C LYS A 105 16.60 -5.46 15.67
N ASN A 106 16.52 -5.13 14.38
CA ASN A 106 17.39 -5.68 13.34
C ASN A 106 17.46 -4.70 12.17
N THR A 107 18.67 -4.27 11.77
CA THR A 107 18.80 -3.27 10.70
C THR A 107 18.28 -3.75 9.35
N ALA A 108 18.16 -5.07 9.14
CA ALA A 108 17.65 -5.66 7.91
C ALA A 108 16.19 -5.27 7.59
N PHE A 109 15.43 -4.82 8.59
CA PHE A 109 14.07 -4.35 8.39
C PHE A 109 13.98 -3.15 7.42
N SER A 110 15.03 -2.33 7.31
CA SER A 110 15.02 -1.19 6.36
C SER A 110 14.90 -1.63 4.90
N LEU A 111 15.49 -2.78 4.56
CA LEU A 111 15.51 -3.31 3.21
C LEU A 111 14.15 -3.88 2.78
N ILE A 112 13.27 -4.20 3.72
CA ILE A 112 11.96 -4.78 3.41
C ILE A 112 10.82 -3.76 3.49
N THR A 113 11.09 -2.54 3.96
CA THR A 113 10.18 -1.38 3.85
C THR A 113 10.50 -0.57 2.60
N SER A 114 11.60 0.20 2.66
CA SER A 114 11.99 1.18 1.64
C SER A 114 13.40 1.65 1.94
N THR A 115 14.27 1.60 0.94
CA THR A 115 15.66 2.06 1.06
C THR A 115 15.87 3.18 0.05
N PRO A 116 16.53 4.31 0.43
CA PRO A 116 16.69 5.45 -0.45
C PRO A 116 17.27 5.05 -1.81
N VAL A 117 16.61 5.50 -2.87
CA VAL A 117 17.01 5.29 -4.28
C VAL A 117 17.37 3.83 -4.66
N TRP A 118 16.74 2.85 -4.00
CA TRP A 118 16.97 1.43 -4.25
C TRP A 118 15.85 0.81 -5.10
N LEU A 119 14.95 0.02 -4.50
CA LEU A 119 13.84 -0.65 -5.19
C LEU A 119 12.63 0.28 -5.34
N THR A 120 12.05 0.32 -6.55
CA THR A 120 10.74 0.96 -6.81
C THR A 120 9.58 0.09 -6.29
N PRO A 121 8.31 0.55 -6.33
CA PRO A 121 7.19 -0.28 -5.89
C PRO A 121 7.05 -1.56 -6.71
N ALA A 122 7.21 -1.44 -8.03
CA ALA A 122 7.19 -2.58 -8.94
C ALA A 122 8.33 -3.57 -8.63
N ASP A 123 9.51 -3.04 -8.28
CA ASP A 123 10.63 -3.87 -7.87
C ASP A 123 10.35 -4.67 -6.60
N TYR A 124 9.80 -4.03 -5.57
CA TYR A 124 9.45 -4.73 -4.34
C TYR A 124 8.44 -5.84 -4.60
N MET A 125 7.38 -5.58 -5.37
CA MET A 125 6.41 -6.63 -5.71
C MET A 125 7.05 -7.79 -6.47
N LEU A 126 7.88 -7.51 -7.49
CA LEU A 126 8.59 -8.57 -8.22
C LEU A 126 9.52 -9.36 -7.28
N TRP A 127 10.28 -8.66 -6.44
CA TRP A 127 11.22 -9.29 -5.52
C TRP A 127 10.52 -10.16 -4.48
N PHE A 128 9.47 -9.64 -3.82
CA PHE A 128 8.68 -10.37 -2.84
C PHE A 128 8.05 -11.64 -3.41
N TRP A 129 7.41 -11.52 -4.58
CA TRP A 129 6.57 -12.60 -5.11
C TRP A 129 7.30 -13.54 -6.08
N GLN A 130 8.45 -13.14 -6.64
CA GLN A 130 9.14 -13.89 -7.70
C GLN A 130 10.63 -14.16 -7.43
N ALA A 131 11.30 -13.40 -6.55
CA ALA A 131 12.74 -13.52 -6.32
C ALA A 131 13.12 -13.80 -4.86
N GLY A 132 12.22 -14.41 -4.09
CA GLY A 132 12.49 -14.93 -2.76
C GLY A 132 12.37 -13.90 -1.62
N GLY A 133 11.86 -12.70 -1.90
CA GLY A 133 11.74 -11.66 -0.89
C GLY A 133 10.75 -12.00 0.23
N LEU A 134 9.65 -12.71 -0.10
CA LEU A 134 8.69 -13.15 0.92
C LEU A 134 9.34 -14.11 1.91
N GLU A 135 10.04 -15.14 1.42
CA GLU A 135 10.69 -16.15 2.24
C GLU A 135 11.77 -15.54 3.13
N LEU A 136 12.56 -14.60 2.60
CA LEU A 136 13.59 -13.88 3.36
C LEU A 136 12.97 -13.01 4.46
N SER A 137 11.86 -12.33 4.18
CA SER A 137 11.13 -11.59 5.20
C SER A 137 10.53 -12.51 6.25
N GLN A 138 9.93 -13.64 5.85
CA GLN A 138 9.39 -14.63 6.79
C GLN A 138 10.49 -15.18 7.72
N GLU A 139 11.69 -15.44 7.19
CA GLU A 139 12.84 -15.82 8.01
C GLU A 139 13.21 -14.75 9.04
N LEU A 140 13.24 -13.48 8.62
CA LEU A 140 13.55 -12.35 9.49
C LEU A 140 12.53 -12.20 10.63
N TYR A 141 11.23 -12.16 10.31
CA TYR A 141 10.16 -12.07 11.32
C TYR A 141 10.05 -13.34 12.18
N GLY A 142 10.42 -14.51 11.64
CA GLY A 142 10.43 -15.78 12.35
C GLY A 142 11.33 -15.76 13.58
N LYS A 143 12.41 -14.97 13.57
CA LYS A 143 13.29 -14.73 14.74
C LYS A 143 12.57 -14.03 15.90
N PHE A 144 11.43 -13.41 15.62
CA PHE A 144 10.63 -12.67 16.57
C PHE A 144 9.29 -13.35 16.88
N ASN A 145 9.16 -14.65 16.59
CA ASN A 145 7.93 -15.42 16.80
C ASN A 145 6.73 -14.86 16.00
N MET A 146 6.99 -14.40 14.78
CA MET A 146 5.97 -13.83 13.90
C MET A 146 6.05 -14.38 12.47
N VAL A 147 4.91 -14.27 11.79
CA VAL A 147 4.74 -14.49 10.36
C VAL A 147 4.42 -13.14 9.74
N PHE A 148 4.99 -12.85 8.57
CA PHE A 148 4.82 -11.59 7.87
C PHE A 148 4.33 -11.78 6.44
N PHE A 149 3.37 -10.95 6.03
CA PHE A 149 3.00 -10.82 4.63
C PHE A 149 3.02 -9.34 4.20
N PRO A 150 3.73 -8.99 3.11
CA PRO A 150 3.63 -7.66 2.52
C PRO A 150 2.26 -7.53 1.86
N HIS A 151 1.37 -6.72 2.43
CA HIS A 151 0.01 -6.56 1.89
C HIS A 151 -0.25 -5.17 1.35
N SER A 152 0.64 -4.20 1.55
CA SER A 152 0.44 -2.85 1.06
C SER A 152 1.75 -2.26 0.59
N ILE A 153 1.67 -1.55 -0.51
CA ILE A 153 2.75 -0.73 -1.04
C ILE A 153 2.14 0.55 -1.62
N THR A 154 2.83 1.67 -1.48
CA THR A 154 2.44 2.92 -2.13
C THR A 154 3.33 3.19 -3.34
N GLY A 155 2.97 4.21 -4.12
CA GLY A 155 3.92 4.85 -5.04
C GLY A 155 5.13 5.42 -4.29
N PRO A 156 6.14 5.95 -5.02
CA PRO A 156 7.20 6.74 -4.41
C PRO A 156 6.61 7.81 -3.48
N GLU A 157 7.18 7.95 -2.29
CA GLU A 157 6.70 8.98 -1.37
C GLU A 157 6.85 10.35 -1.98
N SER A 158 6.01 11.27 -1.53
CA SER A 158 5.74 12.48 -2.27
C SER A 158 6.95 13.42 -2.29
N GLY A 159 7.84 13.35 -1.30
CA GLY A 159 8.88 14.35 -1.07
C GLY A 159 8.87 14.83 0.38
N GLN A 160 9.49 15.98 0.63
CA GLN A 160 9.42 16.62 1.93
C GLN A 160 8.57 17.89 1.87
N ARG A 161 7.76 18.12 2.91
CA ARG A 161 7.00 19.34 3.12
C ARG A 161 7.81 20.26 4.02
N SER A 162 8.02 21.51 3.60
CA SER A 162 9.00 22.39 4.23
C SER A 162 8.51 23.84 4.31
N ASN A 163 8.94 24.54 5.36
CA ASN A 163 8.85 26.00 5.48
C ASN A 163 10.11 26.72 5.01
N LYS A 164 11.18 25.98 4.68
CA LYS A 164 12.42 26.48 4.07
C LYS A 164 12.52 26.01 2.60
N PRO A 165 12.91 26.87 1.66
CA PRO A 165 13.18 26.43 0.29
C PRO A 165 14.44 25.55 0.27
N ILE A 166 14.36 24.38 -0.38
CA ILE A 166 15.47 23.42 -0.49
C ILE A 166 15.57 22.97 -1.96
N TYR A 167 16.65 23.37 -2.64
CA TYR A 167 16.93 23.05 -4.04
C TYR A 167 18.19 22.18 -4.20
N LYS A 168 19.03 22.11 -3.17
CA LYS A 168 20.29 21.36 -3.21
C LYS A 168 20.72 20.90 -1.82
N GLY A 169 21.74 20.04 -1.76
CA GLY A 169 22.25 19.42 -0.54
C GLY A 169 22.61 20.44 0.55
N ASP A 170 23.30 21.51 0.19
CA ASP A 170 23.70 22.57 1.13
C ASP A 170 22.51 23.28 1.81
N ASP A 171 21.34 23.31 1.16
CA ASP A 171 20.15 23.97 1.71
C ASP A 171 19.55 23.18 2.88
N TYR A 172 19.94 21.90 3.07
CA TYR A 172 19.56 21.12 4.25
C TYR A 172 20.31 21.56 5.52
N LYS A 173 21.39 22.37 5.40
CA LYS A 173 22.20 22.77 6.55
C LYS A 173 21.37 23.48 7.62
N GLY A 174 21.29 22.88 8.80
CA GLY A 174 20.51 23.41 9.92
C GLY A 174 18.99 23.32 9.76
N VAL A 175 18.50 22.56 8.76
CA VAL A 175 17.08 22.19 8.65
C VAL A 175 16.79 21.10 9.68
N LYS A 176 15.86 21.38 10.59
CA LYS A 176 15.29 20.39 11.51
C LYS A 176 14.13 19.70 10.81
N MET A 177 14.30 18.45 10.41
CA MET A 177 13.31 17.74 9.62
C MET A 177 12.83 16.49 10.35
N ARG A 178 11.51 16.27 10.39
CA ARG A 178 11.01 14.94 10.72
C ARG A 178 11.38 13.98 9.59
N GLN A 179 12.17 12.97 9.91
CA GLN A 179 12.61 11.93 8.97
C GLN A 179 12.51 10.55 9.62
N CYS A 180 11.76 9.65 8.99
CA CYS A 180 11.75 8.23 9.34
C CYS A 180 12.85 7.44 8.62
N GLY A 181 13.30 6.35 9.24
CA GLY A 181 14.29 5.42 8.71
C GLY A 181 15.73 5.84 9.03
N ARG A 182 16.57 4.88 9.43
CA ARG A 182 17.93 5.17 9.90
C ARG A 182 18.83 5.67 8.78
N VAL A 183 18.78 5.03 7.61
CA VAL A 183 19.61 5.40 6.45
C VAL A 183 19.21 6.78 5.95
N GLN A 184 17.93 7.06 5.89
CA GLN A 184 17.38 8.36 5.53
C GLN A 184 17.84 9.47 6.49
N ALA A 185 17.74 9.21 7.80
CA ALA A 185 18.19 10.13 8.84
C ALA A 185 19.70 10.39 8.76
N GLN A 186 20.49 9.37 8.47
CA GLN A 186 21.93 9.48 8.32
C GLN A 186 22.31 10.27 7.05
N ILE A 187 21.69 10.00 5.91
CA ILE A 187 21.88 10.78 4.68
C ILE A 187 21.54 12.25 4.92
N LEU A 188 20.41 12.54 5.57
CA LEU A 188 20.03 13.92 5.92
C LEU A 188 21.10 14.60 6.78
N LYS A 189 21.67 13.87 7.75
CA LYS A 189 22.75 14.37 8.60
C LYS A 189 24.01 14.67 7.79
N ASP A 190 24.36 13.84 6.82
CA ASP A 190 25.52 14.05 5.93
C ASP A 190 25.31 15.22 4.94
N LEU A 191 24.05 15.59 4.68
CA LEU A 191 23.67 16.83 3.99
C LEU A 191 23.66 18.06 4.93
N GLY A 192 23.97 17.88 6.22
CA GLY A 192 24.03 18.95 7.22
C GLY A 192 22.71 19.27 7.93
N GLY A 193 21.65 18.49 7.66
CA GLY A 193 20.37 18.59 8.34
C GLY A 193 20.36 17.88 9.70
N ALA A 194 19.25 18.03 10.42
CA ALA A 194 18.99 17.34 11.67
C ALA A 194 17.69 16.52 11.56
N ALA A 195 17.83 15.19 11.61
CA ALA A 195 16.69 14.28 11.66
C ALA A 195 16.05 14.28 13.05
N ILE A 196 14.74 14.49 13.11
CA ILE A 196 13.95 14.41 14.35
C ILE A 196 12.96 13.25 14.20
N PHE A 197 13.05 12.27 15.08
CA PHE A 197 12.09 11.16 15.09
C PHE A 197 10.87 11.53 15.93
N MET A 198 9.67 11.37 15.35
CA MET A 198 8.40 11.48 16.08
C MET A 198 7.29 10.68 15.37
N PRO A 199 6.25 10.25 16.10
CA PRO A 199 5.06 9.64 15.51
C PRO A 199 4.39 10.51 14.45
N GLY A 200 3.79 9.88 13.43
CA GLY A 200 3.14 10.59 12.32
C GLY A 200 2.08 11.61 12.75
N ALA A 201 1.30 11.26 13.78
CA ALA A 201 0.24 12.12 14.31
C ALA A 201 0.74 13.43 14.95
N GLU A 202 2.02 13.53 15.30
CA GLU A 202 2.61 14.70 15.95
C GLU A 202 3.19 15.71 14.95
N ILE A 203 3.40 15.30 13.69
CA ILE A 203 4.14 16.08 12.68
C ILE A 203 3.45 17.41 12.38
N TYR A 204 2.12 17.41 12.19
CA TYR A 204 1.37 18.64 11.89
C TYR A 204 1.60 19.70 12.97
N LEU A 205 1.46 19.31 14.25
CA LEU A 205 1.62 20.22 15.37
C LEU A 205 3.07 20.72 15.48
N ALA A 206 4.03 19.84 15.23
CA ALA A 206 5.45 20.18 15.26
C ALA A 206 5.83 21.19 14.16
N LEU A 207 5.29 21.04 12.95
CA LEU A 207 5.42 21.99 11.83
C LEU A 207 4.71 23.31 12.14
N SER A 208 3.45 23.26 12.59
CA SER A 208 2.64 24.43 12.93
C SER A 208 3.30 25.32 13.99
N ARG A 209 3.93 24.70 14.99
CA ARG A 209 4.66 25.39 16.07
C ARG A 209 6.09 25.80 15.69
N GLY A 210 6.58 25.42 14.50
CA GLY A 210 7.96 25.70 14.07
C GLY A 210 9.04 24.97 14.88
N THR A 211 8.69 23.88 15.56
CA THR A 211 9.69 23.05 16.28
C THR A 211 10.58 22.28 15.29
N ILE A 212 9.98 21.86 14.17
CA ILE A 212 10.64 21.37 12.96
C ILE A 212 10.37 22.33 11.79
N ASP A 213 11.33 22.44 10.88
CA ASP A 213 11.25 23.25 9.67
C ASP A 213 10.58 22.50 8.51
N ALA A 214 10.74 21.18 8.49
CA ALA A 214 10.27 20.29 7.44
C ALA A 214 9.84 18.93 7.99
N GLY A 215 9.09 18.18 7.20
CA GLY A 215 8.72 16.80 7.51
C GLY A 215 8.40 16.02 6.25
N GLU A 216 8.69 14.73 6.28
CA GLU A 216 8.12 13.75 5.35
C GLU A 216 7.08 12.88 6.02
N PHE A 217 6.20 12.30 5.22
CA PHE A 217 5.35 11.22 5.70
C PHE A 217 5.08 10.15 4.65
N SER A 218 4.36 10.45 3.57
CA SER A 218 4.05 9.42 2.55
C SER A 218 3.62 10.00 1.20
N VAL A 219 2.58 9.46 0.58
CA VAL A 219 2.00 9.92 -0.70
C VAL A 219 1.16 11.20 -0.55
N PRO A 220 0.91 11.96 -1.63
CA PRO A 220 0.19 13.24 -1.56
C PRO A 220 -1.17 13.17 -0.87
N GLU A 221 -1.96 12.08 -1.05
CA GLU A 221 -3.23 11.92 -0.32
C GLU A 221 -3.03 11.93 1.19
N CYS A 222 -2.05 11.18 1.69
CA CYS A 222 -1.81 11.05 3.11
C CYS A 222 -1.32 12.37 3.69
N ASP A 223 -0.35 13.01 3.06
CA ASP A 223 0.18 14.32 3.46
C ASP A 223 -0.91 15.40 3.48
N TRP A 224 -1.85 15.33 2.52
CA TRP A 224 -3.01 16.23 2.48
C TRP A 224 -3.96 15.98 3.65
N SER A 225 -4.32 14.71 3.90
CA SER A 225 -5.18 14.29 5.01
C SER A 225 -4.58 14.66 6.38
N MET A 226 -3.26 14.71 6.47
CA MET A 226 -2.52 15.15 7.65
C MET A 226 -2.41 16.68 7.77
N GLY A 227 -2.94 17.45 6.82
CA GLY A 227 -3.00 18.91 6.88
C GLY A 227 -1.71 19.63 6.49
N PHE A 228 -0.72 18.96 5.88
CA PHE A 228 0.58 19.59 5.62
C PHE A 228 0.52 20.81 4.70
N HIS A 229 -0.50 20.90 3.84
CA HIS A 229 -0.76 22.07 2.99
C HIS A 229 -1.07 23.34 3.78
N GLU A 230 -1.56 23.22 5.02
CA GLU A 230 -1.91 24.37 5.87
C GLU A 230 -0.70 24.95 6.61
N VAL A 231 0.33 24.12 6.84
CA VAL A 231 1.45 24.42 7.76
C VAL A 231 2.81 24.42 7.07
N THR A 232 2.87 24.22 5.75
CA THR A 232 4.10 24.26 4.96
C THR A 232 3.94 25.07 3.68
N LYS A 233 5.05 25.58 3.14
CA LYS A 233 5.06 26.45 1.94
C LYS A 233 5.65 25.75 0.72
N TYR A 234 6.60 24.87 0.94
CA TYR A 234 7.40 24.23 -0.10
C TYR A 234 7.19 22.72 -0.09
N TRP A 235 7.22 22.14 -1.28
CA TRP A 235 7.26 20.72 -1.51
C TRP A 235 8.56 20.39 -2.24
N VAL A 236 9.49 19.76 -1.50
CA VAL A 236 10.81 19.33 -1.97
C VAL A 236 10.69 18.00 -2.70
N LEU A 237 11.13 17.97 -3.96
CA LEU A 237 11.01 16.86 -4.90
C LEU A 237 12.39 16.40 -5.41
N PRO A 238 12.55 15.13 -5.80
CA PRO A 238 11.61 14.02 -5.61
C PRO A 238 11.65 13.46 -4.17
N GLY A 239 10.73 12.55 -3.84
CA GLY A 239 10.79 11.74 -2.62
C GLY A 239 11.90 10.70 -2.62
N TRP A 240 13.14 11.16 -2.57
CA TRP A 240 14.35 10.32 -2.61
C TRP A 240 14.46 9.30 -1.47
N HIS A 241 13.81 9.58 -0.34
CA HIS A 241 13.94 8.85 0.92
C HIS A 241 13.23 7.50 0.90
N GLN A 242 12.13 7.38 0.15
CA GLN A 242 11.29 6.18 0.11
C GLN A 242 10.68 5.95 -1.28
N PRO A 243 11.42 5.28 -2.19
CA PRO A 243 10.99 5.07 -3.58
C PRO A 243 9.82 4.09 -3.76
N GLY A 244 9.54 3.21 -2.80
CA GLY A 244 8.39 2.32 -2.87
C GLY A 244 8.12 1.63 -1.55
N PRO A 245 7.53 2.33 -0.58
CA PRO A 245 7.50 1.85 0.77
C PRO A 245 6.42 0.80 1.00
N VAL A 246 6.85 -0.30 1.60
CA VAL A 246 6.06 -1.50 1.85
C VAL A 246 5.60 -1.52 3.29
N SER A 247 4.30 -1.68 3.48
CA SER A 247 3.68 -2.12 4.73
C SER A 247 3.28 -3.58 4.63
N GLY A 248 3.20 -4.23 5.78
CA GLY A 248 2.70 -5.59 5.83
C GLY A 248 1.87 -5.86 7.06
N VAL A 249 1.55 -7.13 7.24
CA VAL A 249 0.83 -7.63 8.41
C VAL A 249 1.78 -8.56 9.14
N ILE A 250 1.99 -8.29 10.42
CA ILE A 250 2.63 -9.21 11.34
C ILE A 250 1.56 -10.02 12.04
N ILE A 251 1.80 -11.31 12.18
CA ILE A 251 0.89 -12.29 12.78
C ILE A 251 1.67 -13.07 13.82
N ASN A 252 1.08 -13.30 14.98
CA ASN A 252 1.67 -14.17 15.99
C ASN A 252 1.85 -15.58 15.41
N LYS A 253 3.07 -16.12 15.47
CA LYS A 253 3.40 -17.39 14.81
C LYS A 253 2.59 -18.57 15.33
N LYS A 254 2.40 -18.68 16.66
CA LYS A 254 1.60 -19.75 17.26
C LYS A 254 0.15 -19.70 16.77
N ALA A 255 -0.46 -18.51 16.79
CA ALA A 255 -1.82 -18.35 16.28
C ALA A 255 -1.92 -18.74 14.80
N TYR A 256 -0.95 -18.33 13.98
CA TYR A 256 -0.90 -18.71 12.57
C TYR A 256 -0.76 -20.21 12.34
N GLU A 257 0.06 -20.90 13.12
CA GLU A 257 0.29 -22.35 13.01
C GLU A 257 -0.97 -23.17 13.32
N GLU A 258 -1.83 -22.69 14.21
CA GLU A 258 -3.12 -23.32 14.57
C GLU A 258 -4.19 -23.23 13.46
N LEU A 259 -3.99 -22.39 12.44
CA LEU A 259 -4.93 -22.24 11.34
C LEU A 259 -4.93 -23.45 10.38
N PRO A 260 -6.08 -23.77 9.76
CA PRO A 260 -6.13 -24.69 8.63
C PRO A 260 -5.24 -24.20 7.47
N ASP A 261 -4.65 -25.14 6.72
CA ASP A 261 -3.77 -24.82 5.58
C ASP A 261 -4.47 -23.99 4.51
N ARG A 262 -5.78 -24.18 4.34
CA ARG A 262 -6.61 -23.37 3.45
C ARG A 262 -6.61 -21.89 3.86
N VAL A 263 -6.76 -21.58 5.15
CA VAL A 263 -6.73 -20.20 5.66
C VAL A 263 -5.32 -19.63 5.54
N LYS A 264 -4.29 -20.41 5.85
CA LYS A 264 -2.88 -20.02 5.67
C LYS A 264 -2.57 -19.61 4.23
N PHE A 265 -3.06 -20.38 3.25
CA PHE A 265 -2.98 -20.06 1.83
C PHE A 265 -3.64 -18.70 1.51
N MET A 266 -4.81 -18.43 2.07
CA MET A 266 -5.53 -17.18 1.84
C MET A 266 -4.78 -15.94 2.31
N PHE A 267 -4.00 -16.01 3.39
CA PHE A 267 -3.18 -14.88 3.84
C PHE A 267 -2.23 -14.39 2.75
N LYS A 268 -1.56 -15.32 2.05
CA LYS A 268 -0.65 -15.00 0.95
C LYS A 268 -1.40 -14.35 -0.21
N GLU A 269 -2.51 -14.94 -0.63
CA GLU A 269 -3.28 -14.47 -1.78
C GLU A 269 -3.98 -13.13 -1.51
N ALA A 270 -4.50 -12.93 -0.29
CA ALA A 270 -5.07 -11.66 0.14
C ALA A 270 -3.99 -10.57 0.22
N ALA A 271 -2.79 -10.90 0.66
CA ALA A 271 -1.68 -9.96 0.74
C ALA A 271 -1.28 -9.49 -0.66
N MET A 272 -1.09 -10.41 -1.61
CA MET A 272 -0.79 -10.09 -3.01
C MET A 272 -1.90 -9.25 -3.66
N ALA A 273 -3.17 -9.60 -3.46
CA ALA A 273 -4.30 -8.84 -3.98
C ALA A 273 -4.39 -7.42 -3.37
N THR A 274 -4.18 -7.31 -2.05
CA THR A 274 -4.20 -6.01 -1.36
C THR A 274 -3.03 -5.15 -1.81
N MET A 275 -1.85 -5.72 -2.04
CA MET A 275 -0.66 -4.95 -2.45
C MET A 275 -0.86 -4.34 -3.84
N MET A 276 -1.47 -5.07 -4.77
CA MET A 276 -1.89 -4.53 -6.07
C MET A 276 -2.95 -3.42 -5.91
N TRP A 277 -3.96 -3.66 -5.07
CA TRP A 277 -5.01 -2.69 -4.80
C TRP A 277 -4.45 -1.40 -4.19
N SER A 278 -3.59 -1.48 -3.18
CA SER A 278 -3.03 -0.32 -2.50
C SER A 278 -2.17 0.51 -3.44
N TRP A 279 -1.32 -0.14 -4.24
CA TRP A 279 -0.45 0.58 -5.17
C TRP A 279 -1.28 1.37 -6.18
N THR A 280 -2.23 0.69 -6.84
CA THR A 280 -3.09 1.33 -7.85
C THR A 280 -3.97 2.44 -7.26
N TYR A 281 -4.48 2.25 -6.03
CA TYR A 281 -5.26 3.26 -5.33
C TYR A 281 -4.44 4.53 -5.04
N PHE A 282 -3.27 4.37 -4.40
CA PHE A 282 -2.43 5.48 -3.98
C PHE A 282 -1.73 6.17 -5.15
N GLU A 283 -1.34 5.43 -6.20
CA GLU A 283 -0.74 6.00 -7.41
C GLU A 283 -1.76 6.90 -8.14
N TYR A 284 -3.00 6.43 -8.29
CA TYR A 284 -4.06 7.23 -8.91
C TYR A 284 -4.42 8.46 -8.06
N SER A 285 -4.57 8.28 -6.74
CA SER A 285 -4.90 9.40 -5.84
C SER A 285 -3.76 10.42 -5.74
N ALA A 286 -2.49 10.01 -5.90
CA ALA A 286 -1.37 10.93 -5.93
C ALA A 286 -1.55 12.05 -6.97
N GLY A 287 -2.09 11.72 -8.16
CA GLY A 287 -2.39 12.72 -9.18
C GLY A 287 -3.47 13.72 -8.74
N GLU A 288 -4.52 13.25 -8.09
CA GLU A 288 -5.61 14.09 -7.55
C GLU A 288 -5.10 15.05 -6.48
N TYR A 289 -4.37 14.54 -5.50
CA TYR A 289 -3.92 15.33 -4.37
C TYR A 289 -2.73 16.23 -4.71
N THR A 290 -1.93 15.89 -5.72
CA THR A 290 -0.94 16.81 -6.29
C THR A 290 -1.62 18.06 -6.86
N ARG A 291 -2.76 17.93 -7.56
CA ARG A 291 -3.54 19.09 -8.02
C ARG A 291 -4.06 19.93 -6.85
N LYS A 292 -4.58 19.29 -5.79
CA LYS A 292 -5.04 20.01 -4.59
C LYS A 292 -3.92 20.80 -3.90
N PHE A 293 -2.72 20.24 -3.74
CA PHE A 293 -1.57 20.97 -3.20
C PHE A 293 -1.20 22.19 -4.06
N LYS A 294 -1.21 22.03 -5.39
CA LYS A 294 -0.96 23.12 -6.34
C LYS A 294 -2.01 24.23 -6.21
N GLU A 295 -3.30 23.86 -6.15
CA GLU A 295 -4.42 24.79 -5.95
C GLU A 295 -4.34 25.52 -4.60
N ALA A 296 -3.84 24.87 -3.56
CA ALA A 296 -3.56 25.46 -2.25
C ALA A 296 -2.32 26.38 -2.23
N GLY A 297 -1.62 26.58 -3.35
CA GLY A 297 -0.49 27.50 -3.46
C GLY A 297 0.87 26.92 -3.04
N THR A 298 0.99 25.59 -2.93
CA THR A 298 2.25 24.92 -2.60
C THR A 298 3.31 25.18 -3.67
N LYS A 299 4.54 25.54 -3.25
CA LYS A 299 5.66 25.82 -4.16
C LYS A 299 6.57 24.60 -4.29
N TYR A 300 6.78 24.14 -5.52
CA TYR A 300 7.69 23.01 -5.76
C TYR A 300 9.14 23.48 -5.76
N THR A 301 9.99 22.76 -5.04
CA THR A 301 11.44 22.88 -5.13
C THR A 301 12.00 21.54 -5.57
N ILE A 302 12.80 21.54 -6.63
CA ILE A 302 13.34 20.32 -7.21
C ILE A 302 14.81 20.27 -6.84
N LEU A 303 15.21 19.18 -6.19
CA LEU A 303 16.61 18.91 -5.88
C LEU A 303 17.43 18.81 -7.17
N ASP A 304 18.58 19.48 -7.18
CA ASP A 304 19.51 19.37 -8.30
C ASP A 304 20.07 17.95 -8.45
N LYS A 305 20.58 17.68 -9.65
CA LYS A 305 21.12 16.35 -9.99
C LYS A 305 22.28 15.96 -9.08
N GLU A 306 23.16 16.90 -8.76
CA GLU A 306 24.34 16.65 -7.90
C GLU A 306 23.93 16.15 -6.52
N THR A 307 22.88 16.73 -5.94
CA THR A 307 22.32 16.30 -4.66
C THR A 307 21.76 14.89 -4.74
N ILE A 308 21.03 14.58 -5.81
CA ILE A 308 20.46 13.24 -6.02
C ILE A 308 21.57 12.19 -6.22
N ASP A 309 22.60 12.50 -7.01
CA ASP A 309 23.75 11.62 -7.21
C ASP A 309 24.47 11.37 -5.87
N LYS A 310 24.68 12.42 -5.06
CA LYS A 310 25.28 12.29 -3.72
C LYS A 310 24.43 11.43 -2.77
N ILE A 311 23.10 11.60 -2.77
CA ILE A 311 22.18 10.77 -1.99
C ILE A 311 22.31 9.29 -2.40
N HIS A 312 22.47 9.04 -3.70
CA HIS A 312 22.64 7.70 -4.23
C HIS A 312 23.95 7.04 -3.79
N ASP A 313 25.06 7.76 -3.87
CA ASP A 313 26.36 7.26 -3.40
C ASP A 313 26.34 6.97 -1.89
N LEU A 314 25.71 7.84 -1.10
CA LEU A 314 25.56 7.63 0.35
C LEU A 314 24.67 6.42 0.65
N SER A 315 23.54 6.26 -0.06
CA SER A 315 22.67 5.10 0.11
C SER A 315 23.43 3.79 -0.13
N TYR A 316 24.23 3.72 -1.20
CA TYR A 316 25.05 2.56 -1.52
C TYR A 316 26.12 2.30 -0.46
N ALA A 317 26.78 3.36 0.03
CA ALA A 317 27.75 3.25 1.10
C ALA A 317 27.13 2.65 2.37
N TYR A 318 25.92 3.10 2.76
CA TYR A 318 25.23 2.59 3.93
C TYR A 318 24.74 1.15 3.78
N ILE A 319 24.24 0.77 2.60
CA ILE A 319 23.90 -0.64 2.32
C ILE A 319 25.13 -1.54 2.51
N LEU A 320 26.29 -1.14 1.99
CA LEU A 320 27.54 -1.89 2.13
C LEU A 320 28.03 -1.93 3.59
N GLU A 321 27.94 -0.80 4.29
CA GLU A 321 28.33 -0.70 5.70
C GLU A 321 27.49 -1.61 6.59
N ASP A 322 26.17 -1.59 6.43
CA ASP A 322 25.26 -2.41 7.23
C ASP A 322 25.35 -3.89 6.87
N SER A 323 25.59 -4.22 5.59
CA SER A 323 25.87 -5.59 5.16
C SER A 323 27.11 -6.16 5.84
N LYS A 324 28.15 -5.35 6.09
CA LYS A 324 29.35 -5.83 6.82
C LYS A 324 29.06 -6.11 8.29
N LYS A 325 28.08 -5.43 8.88
CA LYS A 325 27.78 -5.48 10.32
C LYS A 325 26.70 -6.49 10.68
N ASN A 326 25.77 -6.77 9.76
CA ASN A 326 24.59 -7.59 10.03
C ASN A 326 24.41 -8.66 8.94
N PRO A 327 24.51 -9.97 9.28
CA PRO A 327 24.36 -11.05 8.30
C PRO A 327 22.95 -11.12 7.69
N ASP A 328 21.90 -10.76 8.44
CA ASP A 328 20.54 -10.72 7.89
C ASP A 328 20.41 -9.62 6.85
N PHE A 329 20.99 -8.45 7.14
CA PHE A 329 21.05 -7.33 6.21
C PHE A 329 21.81 -7.74 4.95
N ALA A 330 23.01 -8.34 5.10
CA ALA A 330 23.82 -8.80 3.99
C ALA A 330 23.07 -9.78 3.09
N LYS A 331 22.34 -10.72 3.69
CA LYS A 331 21.56 -11.74 2.97
C LYS A 331 20.45 -11.12 2.14
N ILE A 332 19.66 -10.20 2.73
CA ILE A 332 18.57 -9.52 2.02
C ILE A 332 19.13 -8.56 0.95
N ALA A 333 20.14 -7.75 1.29
CA ALA A 333 20.76 -6.81 0.35
C ALA A 333 21.34 -7.53 -0.86
N PHE A 334 22.02 -8.67 -0.64
CA PHE A 334 22.54 -9.49 -1.72
C PHE A 334 21.42 -10.06 -2.60
N SER A 335 20.33 -10.56 -2.02
CA SER A 335 19.16 -11.04 -2.79
C SER A 335 18.58 -9.94 -3.69
N GLN A 336 18.40 -8.73 -3.15
CA GLN A 336 17.88 -7.59 -3.92
C GLN A 336 18.86 -7.15 -5.03
N ALA A 337 20.16 -7.11 -4.74
CA ALA A 337 21.18 -6.82 -5.74
C ALA A 337 21.24 -7.89 -6.85
N LYS A 338 21.09 -9.17 -6.49
CA LYS A 338 21.00 -10.27 -7.45
C LYS A 338 19.76 -10.13 -8.33
N TYR A 339 18.59 -9.82 -7.76
CA TYR A 339 17.37 -9.54 -8.52
C TYR A 339 17.60 -8.44 -9.57
N PHE A 340 18.28 -7.34 -9.20
CA PHE A 340 18.64 -6.31 -10.18
C PHE A 340 19.54 -6.85 -11.29
N LYS A 341 20.54 -7.69 -10.97
CA LYS A 341 21.41 -8.32 -11.98
C LYS A 341 20.63 -9.23 -12.93
N ASP A 342 19.67 -9.99 -12.42
CA ASP A 342 18.89 -10.94 -13.23
C ASP A 342 17.99 -10.23 -14.25
N ILE A 343 17.49 -9.03 -13.95
CA ILE A 343 16.55 -8.27 -14.81
C ILE A 343 17.20 -7.15 -15.62
N ASP A 344 18.48 -6.84 -15.35
CA ASP A 344 19.19 -5.64 -15.86
C ASP A 344 19.18 -5.57 -17.39
N GLU A 345 19.51 -6.68 -18.06
CA GLU A 345 19.53 -6.74 -19.52
C GLU A 345 18.14 -6.47 -20.12
N TRP A 346 17.10 -7.11 -19.58
CA TRP A 346 15.73 -6.90 -20.04
C TRP A 346 15.29 -5.43 -19.88
N ARG A 347 15.63 -4.79 -18.76
CA ARG A 347 15.35 -3.36 -18.55
C ARG A 347 16.05 -2.46 -19.54
N ARG A 348 17.32 -2.75 -19.84
CA ARG A 348 18.08 -2.01 -20.87
C ARG A 348 17.45 -2.14 -22.25
N ILE A 349 16.96 -3.33 -22.61
CA ILE A 349 16.24 -3.57 -23.87
C ILE A 349 14.92 -2.79 -23.89
N GLN A 350 14.20 -2.75 -22.77
CA GLN A 350 12.91 -2.05 -22.68
C GLN A 350 13.03 -0.53 -22.65
N ALA A 351 14.18 0.04 -22.26
CA ALA A 351 14.34 1.48 -22.21
C ALA A 351 14.11 2.08 -23.62
N PRO A 352 13.24 3.10 -23.77
CA PRO A 352 12.72 3.99 -22.73
C PRO A 352 11.24 3.74 -22.31
N PHE A 353 10.69 2.55 -22.51
CA PHE A 353 9.25 2.28 -22.36
C PHE A 353 8.82 1.77 -20.97
N THR A 354 9.69 1.81 -19.96
CA THR A 354 9.50 1.15 -18.65
C THR A 354 8.23 1.57 -17.89
N TRP A 355 7.81 2.83 -18.02
CA TRP A 355 6.54 3.37 -17.49
C TRP A 355 5.64 3.93 -18.60
N GLY A 356 5.94 3.61 -19.86
CA GLY A 356 5.47 4.39 -21.01
C GLY A 356 5.98 5.84 -20.95
N ARG A 357 5.31 6.73 -21.68
CA ARG A 357 5.52 8.19 -21.61
C ARG A 357 4.15 8.85 -21.68
N THR A 358 3.89 9.86 -20.85
CA THR A 358 2.78 10.78 -21.13
C THR A 358 2.97 11.32 -22.55
N PRO A 359 2.00 11.16 -23.46
CA PRO A 359 2.16 11.59 -24.83
C PRO A 359 2.59 13.07 -24.89
N PRO A 360 3.62 13.46 -25.67
CA PRO A 360 4.14 14.84 -25.72
C PRO A 360 3.14 15.93 -26.14
N LYS A 361 1.92 15.54 -26.50
CA LYS A 361 0.80 16.38 -26.92
C LYS A 361 -0.51 15.95 -26.24
N ILE A 362 -0.43 15.44 -25.01
CA ILE A 362 -1.59 14.89 -24.32
C ILE A 362 -2.71 15.93 -24.19
N ASP A 363 -2.40 17.20 -23.96
CA ASP A 363 -3.40 18.26 -23.86
C ASP A 363 -4.13 18.49 -25.20
N GLU A 364 -3.38 18.57 -26.31
CA GLU A 364 -3.96 18.69 -27.66
C GLU A 364 -4.82 17.47 -28.01
N LEU A 365 -4.32 16.28 -27.72
CA LEU A 365 -5.03 15.02 -27.94
C LEU A 365 -6.30 14.95 -27.08
N TYR A 366 -6.19 15.31 -25.79
CA TYR A 366 -7.30 15.33 -24.85
C TYR A 366 -8.41 16.27 -25.32
N THR A 367 -8.09 17.51 -25.70
CA THR A 367 -9.09 18.47 -26.21
C THR A 367 -9.82 17.92 -27.45
N LYS A 368 -9.09 17.29 -28.38
CA LYS A 368 -9.68 16.66 -29.58
C LYS A 368 -10.60 15.49 -29.21
N LEU A 369 -10.13 14.58 -28.36
CA LEU A 369 -10.91 13.42 -27.92
C LEU A 369 -12.12 13.83 -27.09
N GLU A 370 -12.00 14.87 -26.27
CA GLU A 370 -13.12 15.44 -25.52
C GLU A 370 -14.21 15.97 -26.45
N ALA A 371 -13.84 16.73 -27.49
CA ALA A 371 -14.79 17.23 -28.49
C ALA A 371 -15.50 16.07 -29.21
N ILE A 372 -14.74 15.06 -29.64
CA ILE A 372 -15.27 13.85 -30.29
C ILE A 372 -16.23 13.10 -29.34
N ALA A 373 -15.86 12.93 -28.05
CA ALA A 373 -16.71 12.28 -27.06
C ALA A 373 -18.01 13.05 -26.81
N LYS A 374 -17.98 14.39 -26.84
CA LYS A 374 -19.16 15.24 -26.74
C LYS A 374 -20.04 15.13 -27.99
N GLU A 375 -19.45 15.12 -29.18
CA GLU A 375 -20.15 14.94 -30.46
C GLU A 375 -20.89 13.60 -30.53
N HIS A 376 -20.25 12.53 -30.06
CA HIS A 376 -20.87 11.19 -29.97
C HIS A 376 -21.83 11.03 -28.77
N GLY A 377 -21.99 12.03 -27.91
CA GLY A 377 -22.85 11.95 -26.73
C GLY A 377 -22.36 10.99 -25.63
N VAL A 378 -21.09 10.58 -25.66
CA VAL A 378 -20.49 9.61 -24.72
C VAL A 378 -19.63 10.27 -23.64
N TYR A 379 -19.36 11.57 -23.72
CA TYR A 379 -18.53 12.28 -22.74
C TYR A 379 -19.06 12.11 -21.30
N ASN A 380 -20.34 12.42 -21.07
CA ASN A 380 -20.92 12.36 -19.73
C ASN A 380 -20.92 10.93 -19.15
N SER A 381 -21.12 9.90 -19.97
CA SER A 381 -21.11 8.51 -19.47
C SER A 381 -19.73 8.07 -18.99
N VAL A 382 -18.66 8.52 -19.65
CA VAL A 382 -17.27 8.29 -19.20
C VAL A 382 -17.01 9.00 -17.87
N ILE A 383 -17.32 10.30 -17.79
CA ILE A 383 -17.06 11.09 -16.58
C ILE A 383 -17.85 10.57 -15.37
N GLU A 384 -19.12 10.21 -15.53
CA GLU A 384 -19.92 9.66 -14.44
C GLU A 384 -19.48 8.24 -14.03
N LEU A 385 -19.01 7.43 -14.99
CA LEU A 385 -18.39 6.13 -14.69
C LEU A 385 -17.13 6.31 -13.84
N GLU A 386 -16.21 7.18 -14.25
CA GLU A 386 -14.97 7.42 -13.52
C GLU A 386 -15.22 7.94 -12.10
N LYS A 387 -16.15 8.90 -11.93
CA LYS A 387 -16.60 9.37 -10.61
C LYS A 387 -17.18 8.24 -9.76
N SER A 388 -18.02 7.38 -10.35
CA SER A 388 -18.60 6.22 -9.67
C SER A 388 -17.50 5.25 -9.22
N VAL A 389 -16.57 4.90 -10.11
CA VAL A 389 -15.41 4.04 -9.79
C VAL A 389 -14.60 4.65 -8.65
N ARG A 390 -14.30 5.95 -8.72
CA ARG A 390 -13.50 6.63 -7.71
C ARG A 390 -14.17 6.61 -6.33
N ASN A 391 -15.45 6.95 -6.25
CA ASN A 391 -16.23 6.91 -5.01
C ASN A 391 -16.24 5.49 -4.38
N ARG A 392 -16.35 4.45 -5.21
CA ARG A 392 -16.27 3.06 -4.73
C ARG A 392 -14.90 2.71 -4.17
N MET A 393 -13.83 3.12 -4.84
CA MET A 393 -12.46 2.89 -4.37
C MET A 393 -12.19 3.60 -3.05
N GLU A 394 -12.68 4.83 -2.88
CA GLU A 394 -12.58 5.60 -1.63
C GLU A 394 -13.33 4.94 -0.46
N LYS A 395 -14.48 4.33 -0.75
CA LYS A 395 -15.26 3.55 0.23
C LYS A 395 -14.76 2.13 0.44
N GLN A 396 -13.74 1.71 -0.33
CA GLN A 396 -13.21 0.34 -0.35
C GLN A 396 -14.30 -0.71 -0.66
N GLU A 397 -15.23 -0.37 -1.54
CA GLU A 397 -16.25 -1.30 -2.02
C GLU A 397 -15.63 -2.27 -3.03
N PHE A 398 -15.49 -3.55 -2.64
CA PHE A 398 -14.97 -4.61 -3.49
C PHE A 398 -16.03 -5.67 -3.83
N TRP A 399 -15.72 -6.44 -4.87
CA TRP A 399 -16.56 -7.51 -5.41
C TRP A 399 -16.81 -8.58 -4.34
N LYS A 400 -18.07 -8.98 -4.12
CA LYS A 400 -18.43 -9.99 -3.12
C LYS A 400 -18.97 -11.26 -3.80
N PRO A 401 -18.54 -12.45 -3.38
CA PRO A 401 -19.14 -13.70 -3.82
C PRO A 401 -20.67 -13.68 -3.61
N GLY A 402 -21.42 -14.21 -4.58
CA GLY A 402 -22.88 -14.28 -4.51
C GLY A 402 -23.63 -13.00 -4.92
N VAL A 403 -22.94 -11.89 -5.18
CA VAL A 403 -23.54 -10.68 -5.77
C VAL A 403 -23.60 -10.86 -7.30
N LYS A 404 -24.76 -10.59 -7.92
CA LYS A 404 -24.91 -10.67 -9.39
C LYS A 404 -23.87 -9.77 -10.06
N TYR A 405 -23.26 -10.19 -11.17
CA TYR A 405 -22.23 -9.40 -11.85
C TYR A 405 -22.71 -7.98 -12.24
N THR A 406 -24.01 -7.80 -12.51
CA THR A 406 -24.65 -6.49 -12.75
C THR A 406 -24.84 -5.64 -11.49
N GLN A 407 -24.79 -6.25 -10.30
CA GLN A 407 -24.83 -5.60 -8.98
C GLN A 407 -23.45 -5.49 -8.34
N ASN A 408 -22.50 -6.30 -8.80
CA ASN A 408 -21.10 -6.06 -8.59
C ASN A 408 -20.71 -4.76 -9.30
N PRO A 409 -19.63 -4.09 -8.88
CA PRO A 409 -19.40 -2.68 -9.16
C PRO A 409 -19.11 -2.29 -10.64
N VAL A 410 -19.61 -2.99 -11.66
CA VAL A 410 -19.56 -2.50 -13.05
C VAL A 410 -20.94 -2.60 -13.69
N ALA A 411 -21.74 -1.56 -13.48
CA ALA A 411 -22.48 -0.88 -14.55
C ALA A 411 -22.94 0.51 -14.07
N PRO A 412 -22.52 1.62 -14.70
CA PRO A 412 -23.37 2.79 -14.77
C PRO A 412 -24.57 2.42 -15.66
N LYS A 413 -25.79 2.70 -15.19
CA LYS A 413 -27.01 2.49 -15.98
C LYS A 413 -27.09 3.47 -17.13
#